data_AF-A0A3D1Q9V4-F1
#
_entry.id   AF-A0A3D1Q9V4-F1
#
_cell.length_a   1.000
_cell.length_b   1.000
_cell.length_c   1.000
_cell.angle_alpha   90.00
_cell.angle_beta   90.00
_cell.angle_gamma   90.00
#
_symmetry.space_group_name_H-M   'P 1'
#
loop_
_entity.id
_entity.type
_entity.pdbx_description
1 polymer ?
#
loop_
_entity_poly.entity_id
_entity_poly.type
_entity_poly.pdbx_seq_one_letter_code
_entity_poly.pdbx_strand_id
1 'polypeptide(L)'
;AMRVMFDTVAIDGIVKIGEGEMDEAPMLYIGERVGMGVPPEVDIAVDPLEGTTIVAKGGVGAIAVLAAAPRGSLLHAPDMYMDKIAVGPECKGRVHLDAPVKENLKEVARALHKLISEVTVVILDRPRHEHIVEQVRQAGARIRLITDGDISPAVAAAYEDSGVDILLGIGG
;
A
#
# COMPACT_ATOMS: atom_id res chain seq x y z
N ALA A 1 -5.00 -19.70 7.70
CA ALA A 1 -3.56 -20.08 7.73
C ALA A 1 -2.73 -19.09 8.54
N MET A 2 -2.69 -17.80 8.16
CA MET A 2 -1.94 -16.76 8.86
C MET A 2 -2.24 -16.70 10.37
N ARG A 3 -3.53 -16.68 10.76
CA ARG A 3 -3.93 -16.66 12.18
C ARG A 3 -3.31 -17.79 13.01
N VAL A 4 -3.34 -19.01 12.52
CA VAL A 4 -2.80 -20.19 13.22
C VAL A 4 -1.28 -20.10 13.39
N MET A 5 -0.59 -19.52 12.40
CA MET A 5 0.87 -19.34 12.50
C MET A 5 1.28 -18.43 13.65
N PHE A 6 0.46 -17.42 14.00
CA PHE A 6 0.76 -16.56 15.14
C PHE A 6 0.85 -17.32 16.46
N ASP A 7 0.11 -18.42 16.65
CA ASP A 7 0.18 -19.23 17.88
C ASP A 7 1.58 -19.82 18.14
N THR A 8 2.46 -19.81 17.13
CA THR A 8 3.83 -20.32 17.19
C THR A 8 4.89 -19.25 17.38
N VAL A 9 4.51 -17.96 17.38
CA VAL A 9 5.44 -16.84 17.37
C VAL A 9 5.56 -16.22 18.78
N ALA A 10 6.80 -16.05 19.25
CA ALA A 10 7.10 -15.47 20.56
C ALA A 10 6.94 -13.94 20.56
N ILE A 11 5.70 -13.46 20.61
CA ILE A 11 5.31 -12.05 20.73
C ILE A 11 4.06 -11.89 21.61
N ASP A 12 3.85 -10.70 22.15
CA ASP A 12 2.56 -10.21 22.64
C ASP A 12 2.03 -9.23 21.58
N GLY A 13 1.32 -9.79 20.60
CA GLY A 13 0.79 -9.05 19.47
C GLY A 13 -0.64 -8.60 19.70
N ILE A 14 -0.98 -7.42 19.19
CA ILE A 14 -2.37 -6.98 19.00
C ILE A 14 -2.60 -6.63 17.54
N VAL A 15 -3.69 -7.12 16.95
CA VAL A 15 -4.09 -6.72 15.61
C VAL A 15 -4.63 -5.29 15.67
N LYS A 16 -4.01 -4.38 14.94
CA LYS A 16 -4.44 -2.97 14.78
C LYS A 16 -5.11 -2.70 13.45
N ILE A 17 -4.71 -3.43 12.42
CA ILE A 17 -5.29 -3.40 11.07
C ILE A 17 -5.49 -4.86 10.66
N GLY A 18 -6.71 -5.22 10.30
CA GLY A 18 -7.08 -6.61 10.01
C GLY A 18 -8.36 -6.71 9.19
N GLU A 19 -9.06 -7.84 9.31
CA GLU A 19 -10.22 -8.17 8.46
C GLU A 19 -11.49 -7.37 8.78
N GLY A 20 -11.49 -6.60 9.87
CA GLY A 20 -12.62 -5.77 10.31
C GLY A 20 -12.77 -5.73 11.82
N GLU A 21 -13.93 -5.25 12.27
CA GLU A 21 -14.31 -5.24 13.69
C GLU A 21 -14.67 -6.66 14.18
N MET A 22 -14.62 -6.88 15.50
CA MET A 22 -14.87 -8.19 16.11
C MET A 22 -16.23 -8.80 15.75
N ASP A 23 -17.24 -7.96 15.56
CA ASP A 23 -18.60 -8.40 15.20
C ASP A 23 -18.71 -8.82 13.72
N GLU A 24 -17.76 -8.40 12.87
CA GLU A 24 -17.77 -8.59 11.42
C GLU A 24 -16.74 -9.63 10.97
N ALA A 25 -15.63 -9.76 11.70
CA ALA A 25 -14.52 -10.65 11.39
C ALA A 25 -14.30 -11.72 12.47
N PRO A 26 -14.44 -13.03 12.15
CA PRO A 26 -14.30 -14.11 13.13
C PRO A 26 -12.84 -14.35 13.57
N MET A 27 -11.86 -13.88 12.80
CA MET A 27 -10.43 -13.98 13.07
C MET A 27 -9.74 -12.75 12.50
N LEU A 28 -8.59 -12.39 13.08
CA LEU A 28 -7.78 -11.24 12.70
C LEU A 28 -8.58 -9.92 12.74
N TYR A 29 -9.51 -9.82 13.70
CA TYR A 29 -10.27 -8.61 13.94
C TYR A 29 -9.43 -7.57 14.70
N ILE A 30 -9.80 -6.30 14.58
CA ILE A 30 -9.14 -5.21 15.29
C ILE A 30 -9.24 -5.42 16.81
N GLY A 31 -8.10 -5.47 17.47
CA GLY A 31 -7.97 -5.74 18.90
C GLY A 31 -7.69 -7.20 19.27
N GLU A 32 -7.71 -8.13 18.31
CA GLU A 32 -7.38 -9.53 18.58
C GLU A 32 -5.94 -9.65 19.13
N ARG A 33 -5.77 -10.42 20.22
CA ARG A 33 -4.43 -10.78 20.72
C ARG A 33 -3.91 -12.00 19.97
N VAL A 34 -2.67 -11.89 19.48
CA VAL A 34 -1.99 -12.93 18.70
C VAL A 34 -0.56 -13.14 19.23
N GLY A 35 -0.01 -14.34 19.01
CA GLY A 35 1.31 -14.71 19.56
C GLY A 35 1.22 -15.53 20.85
N MET A 36 2.38 -15.94 21.34
CA MET A 36 2.51 -16.70 22.60
C MET A 36 2.30 -15.85 23.87
N GLY A 37 2.07 -14.54 23.74
CA GLY A 37 1.82 -13.64 24.87
C GLY A 37 3.08 -13.30 25.67
N VAL A 38 4.26 -13.37 25.05
CA VAL A 38 5.55 -13.05 25.66
C VAL A 38 6.20 -11.85 24.94
N PRO A 39 6.99 -11.02 25.62
CA PRO A 39 7.67 -9.90 24.97
C PRO A 39 8.47 -10.33 23.71
N PRO A 40 8.53 -9.47 22.67
CA PRO A 40 8.15 -8.05 22.67
C PRO A 40 6.64 -7.79 22.47
N GLU A 41 6.18 -6.64 22.97
CA GLU A 41 4.84 -6.10 22.68
C GLU A 41 4.82 -5.42 21.31
N VAL A 42 3.97 -5.89 20.41
CA VAL A 42 3.90 -5.39 19.03
C VAL A 42 2.47 -5.10 18.58
N ASP A 43 2.33 -4.06 17.76
CA ASP A 43 1.16 -3.88 16.92
C ASP A 43 1.35 -4.67 15.62
N ILE A 44 0.28 -5.30 15.17
CA ILE A 44 0.23 -6.14 13.98
C ILE A 44 -0.76 -5.55 12.99
N ALA A 45 -0.35 -5.40 11.74
CA ALA A 45 -1.23 -5.16 10.59
C ALA A 45 -1.16 -6.37 9.67
N VAL A 46 -2.32 -6.85 9.22
CA VAL A 46 -2.42 -8.00 8.31
C VAL A 46 -3.33 -7.67 7.14
N ASP A 47 -2.91 -8.15 5.97
CA ASP A 47 -3.77 -8.37 4.82
C ASP A 47 -3.47 -9.81 4.34
N PRO A 48 -4.18 -10.81 4.88
CA PRO A 48 -3.97 -12.22 4.55
C PRO A 48 -4.05 -12.51 3.05
N LEU A 49 -4.82 -11.73 2.30
CA LEU A 49 -4.92 -11.87 0.86
C LEU A 49 -5.23 -10.53 0.18
N GLU A 50 -4.18 -9.79 -0.16
CA GLU A 50 -4.29 -8.62 -1.00
C GLU A 50 -4.62 -9.06 -2.43
N GLY A 51 -5.73 -8.55 -2.97
CA GLY A 51 -6.18 -8.90 -4.31
C GLY A 51 -6.92 -10.24 -4.36
N THR A 52 -7.93 -10.42 -3.50
CA THR A 52 -8.84 -11.58 -3.53
C THR A 52 -9.40 -11.86 -4.94
N THR A 53 -9.81 -10.82 -5.67
CA THR A 53 -10.26 -10.90 -7.07
C THR A 53 -9.16 -11.37 -8.03
N ILE A 54 -7.91 -10.96 -7.80
CA ILE A 54 -6.76 -11.38 -8.61
C ILE A 54 -6.59 -12.89 -8.47
N VAL A 55 -6.58 -13.42 -7.24
CA VAL A 55 -6.46 -14.88 -7.02
C VAL A 55 -7.64 -15.64 -7.60
N ALA A 56 -8.87 -15.16 -7.39
CA ALA A 56 -10.06 -15.81 -7.90
C ALA A 56 -10.06 -15.95 -9.44
N LYS A 57 -9.40 -15.03 -10.14
CA LYS A 57 -9.28 -15.02 -11.61
C LYS A 57 -7.97 -15.62 -12.14
N GLY A 58 -7.07 -16.10 -11.26
CA GLY A 58 -5.75 -16.58 -11.65
C GLY A 58 -4.84 -15.49 -12.23
N GLY A 59 -5.04 -14.24 -11.80
CA GLY A 59 -4.24 -13.10 -12.21
C GLY A 59 -2.89 -13.02 -11.50
N VAL A 60 -2.13 -11.97 -11.84
CA VAL A 60 -0.81 -11.69 -11.25
C VAL A 60 -0.88 -10.53 -10.27
N GLY A 61 -0.07 -10.58 -9.20
CA GLY A 61 0.11 -9.46 -8.27
C GLY A 61 -0.57 -9.61 -6.91
N ALA A 62 -1.33 -10.68 -6.68
CA ALA A 62 -1.84 -10.98 -5.34
C ALA A 62 -0.72 -11.43 -4.40
N ILE A 63 -0.75 -10.94 -3.16
CA ILE A 63 0.23 -11.25 -2.12
C ILE A 63 -0.46 -11.43 -0.77
N ALA A 64 0.22 -12.06 0.18
CA ALA A 64 -0.15 -12.03 1.60
C ALA A 64 0.79 -11.06 2.32
N VAL A 65 0.24 -10.14 3.11
CA VAL A 65 0.99 -9.05 3.75
C VAL A 65 0.84 -9.13 5.26
N LEU A 66 1.95 -8.86 5.95
CA LEU A 66 2.00 -8.68 7.38
C LEU A 66 3.02 -7.59 7.70
N ALA A 67 2.66 -6.68 8.59
CA ALA A 67 3.57 -5.73 9.20
C ALA A 67 3.50 -5.83 10.72
N ALA A 68 4.65 -5.69 11.37
CA ALA A 68 4.78 -5.65 12.82
C ALA A 68 5.60 -4.43 13.23
N ALA A 69 5.15 -3.71 14.25
CA ALA A 69 5.84 -2.54 14.77
C ALA A 69 5.74 -2.52 16.30
N PRO A 70 6.60 -1.76 17.01
CA PRO A 70 6.45 -1.57 18.45
C PRO A 70 5.04 -1.08 18.79
N ARG A 71 4.50 -1.53 19.92
CA ARG A 71 3.17 -1.13 20.42
C ARG A 71 2.94 0.38 20.33
N GLY A 72 1.83 0.81 19.72
CA GLY A 72 1.45 2.21 19.53
C GLY A 72 2.06 2.89 18.30
N SER A 73 2.80 2.17 17.44
CA SER A 73 3.48 2.76 16.27
C SER A 73 2.63 2.77 15.00
N LEU A 74 1.60 1.92 14.91
CA LEU A 74 0.72 1.89 13.74
C LEU A 74 -0.41 2.92 13.90
N LEU A 75 -0.64 3.70 12.85
CA LEU A 75 -1.77 4.62 12.79
C LEU A 75 -3.06 3.83 12.92
N HIS A 76 -3.92 4.23 13.86
CA HIS A 76 -5.29 3.73 13.93
C HIS A 76 -6.12 4.42 12.86
N ALA A 77 -6.15 3.83 11.66
CA ALA A 77 -7.01 4.27 10.58
C ALA A 77 -8.34 3.49 10.62
N PRO A 78 -9.50 4.16 10.60
CA PRO A 78 -10.76 3.48 10.35
C PRO A 78 -10.79 2.88 8.93
N ASP A 79 -11.67 1.90 8.70
CA ASP A 79 -11.88 1.33 7.36
C ASP A 79 -12.54 2.37 6.43
N MET A 80 -11.70 3.11 5.71
CA MET A 80 -12.11 4.17 4.79
C MET A 80 -11.06 4.38 3.70
N TYR A 81 -11.43 5.15 2.70
CA TYR A 81 -10.49 5.54 1.67
C TYR A 81 -9.48 6.59 2.15
N MET A 82 -8.23 6.44 1.71
CA MET A 82 -7.14 7.39 1.87
C MET A 82 -6.55 7.77 0.51
N ASP A 83 -6.28 9.06 0.31
CA ASP A 83 -5.53 9.54 -0.84
C ASP A 83 -4.02 9.35 -0.59
N LYS A 84 -3.33 8.74 -1.54
CA LYS A 84 -1.97 8.21 -1.37
C LYS A 84 -1.02 8.77 -2.42
N ILE A 85 0.18 9.05 -1.97
CA ILE A 85 1.36 9.26 -2.80
C ILE A 85 2.53 8.47 -2.20
N ALA A 86 3.13 7.58 -2.99
CA ALA A 86 4.29 6.80 -2.56
C ALA A 86 5.38 6.85 -3.63
N VAL A 87 6.62 7.06 -3.17
CA VAL A 87 7.82 7.21 -4.00
C VAL A 87 9.02 6.57 -3.31
N GLY A 88 10.07 6.31 -4.09
CA GLY A 88 11.34 5.81 -3.57
C GLY A 88 12.21 6.82 -2.82
N PRO A 89 13.31 6.35 -2.21
CA PRO A 89 14.16 7.15 -1.33
C PRO A 89 14.79 8.37 -2.01
N GLU A 90 15.07 8.32 -3.31
CA GLU A 90 15.61 9.42 -4.12
C GLU A 90 14.65 10.61 -4.19
N CYS A 91 13.34 10.31 -4.12
CA CYS A 91 12.24 11.26 -4.19
C CYS A 91 11.73 11.71 -2.81
N LYS A 92 12.31 11.19 -1.72
CA LYS A 92 11.84 11.48 -0.35
C LYS A 92 11.88 12.99 -0.07
N GLY A 93 10.74 13.52 0.39
CA GLY A 93 10.58 14.94 0.73
C GLY A 93 10.48 15.88 -0.46
N ARG A 94 10.36 15.36 -1.70
CA ARG A 94 10.21 16.16 -2.92
C ARG A 94 8.79 16.18 -3.47
N VAL A 95 7.94 15.24 -3.04
CA VAL A 95 6.55 15.13 -3.49
C VAL A 95 5.58 15.49 -2.36
N HIS A 96 4.43 16.04 -2.74
CA HIS A 96 3.40 16.49 -1.79
C HIS A 96 2.01 16.12 -2.30
N LEU A 97 1.14 15.65 -1.40
CA LEU A 97 -0.22 15.23 -1.75
C LEU A 97 -1.06 16.40 -2.28
N ASP A 98 -0.87 17.61 -1.73
CA ASP A 98 -1.59 18.81 -2.15
C ASP A 98 -1.04 19.46 -3.44
N ALA A 99 0.12 18.98 -3.94
CA ALA A 99 0.71 19.53 -5.15
C ALA A 99 0.02 18.99 -6.41
N PRO A 100 -0.08 19.78 -7.49
CA PRO A 100 -0.57 19.29 -8.77
C PRO A 100 0.22 18.05 -9.24
N VAL A 101 -0.47 17.05 -9.80
CA VAL A 101 0.14 15.80 -10.31
C VAL A 101 1.35 16.10 -11.20
N LYS A 102 1.24 17.07 -12.10
CA LYS A 102 2.33 17.47 -13.01
C LYS A 102 3.59 17.95 -12.28
N GLU A 103 3.46 18.57 -11.12
CA GLU A 103 4.60 19.03 -10.32
C GLU A 103 5.29 17.86 -9.63
N ASN A 104 4.51 16.98 -8.99
CA ASN A 104 5.04 15.74 -8.41
C ASN A 104 5.79 14.91 -9.46
N LEU A 105 5.25 14.75 -10.66
CA LEU A 105 5.92 14.00 -11.75
C LEU A 105 7.22 14.66 -12.21
N LYS A 106 7.30 16.00 -12.22
CA LYS A 106 8.55 16.71 -12.53
C LYS A 106 9.60 16.50 -11.44
N GLU A 107 9.19 16.52 -10.17
CA GLU A 107 10.10 16.27 -9.05
C GLU A 107 10.64 14.83 -9.08
N VAL A 108 9.78 13.85 -9.34
CA VAL A 108 10.17 12.44 -9.51
C VAL A 108 11.13 12.29 -10.70
N ALA A 109 10.78 12.84 -11.87
CA ALA A 109 11.64 12.79 -13.06
C ALA A 109 13.02 13.40 -12.78
N ARG A 110 13.06 14.56 -12.11
CA ARG A 110 14.32 15.24 -11.76
C ARG A 110 15.15 14.42 -10.77
N ALA A 111 14.53 13.87 -9.73
CA ALA A 111 15.21 13.09 -8.70
C ALA A 111 15.81 11.79 -9.26
N LEU A 112 15.11 11.15 -10.20
CA LEU A 112 15.54 9.90 -10.83
C LEU A 112 16.38 10.11 -12.09
N HIS A 113 16.68 11.37 -12.47
CA HIS A 113 17.39 11.71 -13.71
C HIS A 113 16.74 11.13 -14.97
N LYS A 114 15.41 11.08 -15.00
CA LYS A 114 14.58 10.57 -16.10
C LYS A 114 13.87 11.69 -16.84
N LEU A 115 13.49 11.46 -18.09
CA LEU A 115 12.46 12.26 -18.75
C LEU A 115 11.10 11.96 -18.14
N ILE A 116 10.17 12.93 -18.16
CA ILE A 116 8.80 12.68 -17.67
C ILE A 116 8.16 11.50 -18.40
N SER A 117 8.45 11.33 -19.70
CA SER A 117 7.98 10.21 -20.53
C SER A 117 8.50 8.84 -20.11
N GLU A 118 9.50 8.78 -19.24
CA GLU A 118 10.07 7.53 -18.72
C GLU A 118 9.51 7.20 -17.33
N VAL A 119 8.94 8.18 -16.63
CA VAL A 119 8.29 7.99 -15.32
C VAL A 119 7.06 7.10 -15.48
N THR A 120 6.95 6.06 -14.67
CA THR A 120 5.78 5.18 -14.57
C THR A 120 5.00 5.50 -13.29
N VAL A 121 3.74 5.89 -13.49
CA VAL A 121 2.76 6.05 -12.42
C VAL A 121 1.89 4.80 -12.33
N VAL A 122 1.78 4.20 -11.15
CA VAL A 122 0.77 3.17 -10.89
C VAL A 122 -0.47 3.81 -10.30
N ILE A 123 -1.65 3.42 -10.78
CA ILE A 123 -2.95 3.94 -10.32
C ILE A 123 -3.96 2.78 -10.34
N LEU A 124 -4.82 2.70 -9.32
CA LEU A 124 -5.97 1.78 -9.34
C LEU A 124 -6.96 2.19 -10.45
N ASP A 125 -7.35 1.24 -11.30
CA ASP A 125 -8.33 1.45 -12.37
C ASP A 125 -9.73 1.58 -11.78
N ARG A 126 -10.14 2.82 -11.52
CA ARG A 126 -11.40 3.17 -10.88
C ARG A 126 -11.94 4.47 -11.51
N PRO A 127 -13.27 4.62 -11.65
CA PRO A 127 -13.87 5.86 -12.15
C PRO A 127 -13.42 7.12 -11.37
N ARG A 128 -13.23 6.99 -10.05
CA ARG A 128 -12.74 8.07 -9.19
C ARG A 128 -11.33 8.58 -9.57
N HIS A 129 -10.54 7.82 -10.33
CA HIS A 129 -9.18 8.20 -10.74
C HIS A 129 -9.06 8.69 -12.18
N GLU A 130 -10.15 8.76 -12.95
CA GLU A 130 -10.12 9.24 -14.34
C GLU A 130 -9.43 10.62 -14.47
N HIS A 131 -9.69 11.50 -13.49
CA HIS A 131 -9.06 12.82 -13.45
C HIS A 131 -7.54 12.77 -13.22
N ILE A 132 -7.06 11.89 -12.34
CA ILE A 132 -5.61 11.68 -12.10
C ILE A 132 -4.97 11.09 -13.36
N VAL A 133 -5.59 10.05 -13.93
CA VAL A 133 -5.14 9.39 -15.17
C VAL A 133 -4.97 10.40 -16.30
N GLU A 134 -5.95 11.28 -16.49
CA GLU A 134 -5.89 12.33 -17.52
C GLU A 134 -4.75 13.33 -17.24
N GLN A 135 -4.59 13.79 -15.99
CA GLN A 135 -3.49 14.68 -15.63
C GLN A 135 -2.10 14.05 -15.87
N VAL A 136 -1.95 12.75 -15.59
CA VAL A 136 -0.70 12.02 -15.86
C VAL A 136 -0.44 11.92 -17.37
N ARG A 137 -1.48 11.61 -18.17
CA ARG A 137 -1.37 11.58 -19.65
C ARG A 137 -0.96 12.94 -20.22
N GLN A 138 -1.58 14.01 -19.74
CA GLN A 138 -1.26 15.39 -20.16
C GLN A 138 0.16 15.82 -19.74
N ALA A 139 0.65 15.32 -18.60
CA ALA A 139 2.04 15.53 -18.19
C ALA A 139 3.04 14.76 -19.06
N GLY A 140 2.59 13.69 -19.73
CA GLY A 140 3.37 12.88 -20.66
C GLY A 140 4.03 11.66 -20.03
N ALA A 141 3.72 11.32 -18.78
CA ALA A 141 4.25 10.14 -18.09
C ALA A 141 3.51 8.85 -18.49
N ARG A 142 4.13 7.70 -18.24
CA ARG A 142 3.53 6.37 -18.46
C ARG A 142 2.60 6.03 -17.31
N ILE A 143 1.56 5.26 -17.59
CA ILE A 143 0.60 4.80 -16.59
C ILE A 143 0.51 3.29 -16.63
N ARG A 144 0.61 2.67 -15.46
CA ARG A 144 0.26 1.27 -15.24
C ARG A 144 -1.01 1.21 -14.40
N LEU A 145 -2.13 0.93 -15.07
CA LEU A 145 -3.40 0.70 -14.40
C LEU A 145 -3.40 -0.70 -13.77
N ILE A 146 -3.86 -0.78 -12.52
CA ILE A 146 -4.02 -2.05 -11.78
C ILE A 146 -5.46 -2.18 -11.30
N THR A 147 -6.01 -3.39 -11.32
CA THR A 147 -7.40 -3.59 -10.87
C THR A 147 -7.50 -3.65 -9.36
N ASP A 148 -6.52 -4.19 -8.66
CA ASP A 148 -6.56 -4.40 -7.21
C ASP A 148 -5.13 -4.36 -6.66
N GLY A 149 -5.00 -4.17 -5.34
CA GLY A 149 -3.74 -4.23 -4.60
C GLY A 149 -2.82 -3.05 -4.82
N ASP A 150 -2.89 -2.04 -3.95
CA ASP A 150 -2.03 -0.86 -4.00
C ASP A 150 -0.87 -0.88 -3.00
N ILE A 151 -0.76 -1.90 -2.13
CA ILE A 151 0.40 -2.08 -1.22
C ILE A 151 1.63 -2.48 -2.04
N SER A 152 1.49 -3.52 -2.88
CA SER A 152 2.57 -4.02 -3.74
C SER A 152 3.23 -2.91 -4.58
N PRO A 153 2.49 -2.08 -5.35
CA PRO A 153 3.10 -0.97 -6.09
C PRO A 153 3.61 0.18 -5.21
N ALA A 154 3.00 0.45 -4.05
CA ALA A 154 3.54 1.43 -3.10
C ALA A 154 4.95 1.02 -2.63
N VAL A 155 5.12 -0.26 -2.31
CA VAL A 155 6.41 -0.84 -1.91
C VAL A 155 7.36 -0.89 -3.10
N ALA A 156 6.87 -1.28 -4.28
CA ALA A 156 7.67 -1.34 -5.51
C ALA A 156 8.29 0.01 -5.89
N ALA A 157 7.61 1.13 -5.63
CA ALA A 157 8.15 2.47 -5.88
C ALA A 157 9.47 2.76 -5.13
N ALA A 158 9.78 2.00 -4.07
CA ALA A 158 11.02 2.11 -3.32
C ALA A 158 12.18 1.25 -3.85
N TYR A 159 11.98 0.48 -4.92
CA TYR A 159 13.00 -0.38 -5.54
C TYR A 159 13.33 0.11 -6.96
N GLU A 160 14.62 0.35 -7.23
CA GLU A 160 15.12 0.94 -8.48
C GLU A 160 14.67 0.19 -9.74
N ASP A 161 14.68 -1.15 -9.72
CA ASP A 161 14.39 -2.00 -10.88
C ASP A 161 12.94 -2.53 -10.93
N SER A 162 12.02 -1.99 -10.12
CA SER A 162 10.64 -2.48 -10.07
C SER A 162 9.80 -2.08 -11.29
N GLY A 163 10.25 -1.06 -12.03
CA GLY A 163 9.49 -0.42 -13.11
C GLY A 163 8.36 0.50 -12.62
N VAL A 164 8.28 0.79 -11.32
CA VAL A 164 7.34 1.72 -10.68
C VAL A 164 8.12 2.89 -10.09
N ASP A 165 7.79 4.12 -10.49
CA ASP A 165 8.48 5.32 -9.97
C ASP A 165 7.63 6.05 -8.92
N ILE A 166 6.30 5.97 -9.05
CA ILE A 166 5.35 6.61 -8.15
C ILE A 166 3.99 5.88 -8.17
N LEU A 167 3.36 5.74 -7.00
CA LEU A 167 1.94 5.39 -6.85
C LEU A 167 1.15 6.66 -6.56
N LEU A 168 0.01 6.84 -7.23
CA LEU A 168 -0.93 7.94 -6.97
C LEU A 168 -2.38 7.45 -6.87
N GLY A 169 -3.15 8.11 -6.01
CA GLY A 169 -4.60 8.04 -5.96
C GLY A 169 -5.15 7.42 -4.68
N ILE A 170 -6.46 7.16 -4.73
CA ILE A 170 -7.28 6.81 -3.58
C ILE A 170 -7.50 5.30 -3.47
N GLY A 171 -7.04 4.73 -2.37
CA GLY A 171 -7.19 3.32 -1.99
C GLY A 171 -7.65 3.15 -0.55
N GLY A 172 -7.79 1.90 -0.10
CA GLY A 172 -8.15 1.59 1.30
C GLY A 172 -7.02 1.84 2.29
#